data_AF-A0A1J3E9Z5-F1
#
_entry.id   AF-A0A1J3E9Z5-F1
#
_cell.length_a   1.000
_cell.length_b   1.000
_cell.length_c   1.000
_cell.angle_alpha   90.00
_cell.angle_beta   90.00
_cell.angle_gamma   90.00
#
_symmetry.space_group_name_H-M   'P 1'
#
loop_
_entity.id
_entity.type
_entity.pdbx_description
1 polymer ?
#
loop_
_entity_poly.entity_id
_entity_poly.type
_entity_poly.pdbx_seq_one_letter_code
_entity_poly.pdbx_strand_id
1 'polypeptide(L)'
;KNLLETLVNDPTEGNAWHADHIIPVFRGGGECRLENMRTLCVACHADVTAAQCVERRLIRSKARKQLKDTLNELRNNPNQTNLLADNRKETDCSEEEEEEDELLVEVPGSSYSIDQKISPAS
;
A
#
# COMPACT_ATOMS: atom_id res chain seq x y z
N LYS A 1 -13.04 -20.91 -0.72
CA LYS A 1 -13.95 -21.65 0.19
C LYS A 1 -15.17 -20.78 0.42
N ASN A 2 -16.37 -21.33 0.29
CA ASN A 2 -17.60 -20.56 0.52
C ASN A 2 -17.74 -20.25 2.02
N LEU A 3 -18.17 -19.04 2.40
CA LEU A 3 -18.35 -18.65 3.81
C LEU A 3 -19.32 -19.60 4.54
N LEU A 4 -20.40 -20.00 3.88
CA LEU A 4 -21.39 -20.93 4.42
C LEU A 4 -20.76 -22.29 4.70
N GLU A 5 -20.01 -22.83 3.74
CA GLU A 5 -19.33 -24.13 3.90
C GLU A 5 -18.33 -24.11 5.05
N THR A 6 -17.55 -23.02 5.17
CA THR A 6 -16.60 -22.88 6.28
C THR A 6 -17.33 -22.84 7.62
N LEU A 7 -18.42 -22.08 7.74
CA LEU A 7 -19.17 -21.95 8.98
C LEU A 7 -19.89 -23.25 9.38
N VAL A 8 -20.38 -24.02 8.40
CA VAL A 8 -21.05 -25.30 8.65
C VAL A 8 -20.06 -26.39 9.07
N ASN A 9 -18.89 -26.46 8.40
CA ASN A 9 -17.91 -27.51 8.65
C ASN A 9 -16.97 -27.20 9.83
N ASP A 10 -16.78 -25.92 10.15
CA ASP A 10 -15.86 -25.46 11.21
C ASP A 10 -16.41 -24.17 11.89
N PRO A 11 -17.38 -24.30 12.81
CA PRO A 11 -18.06 -23.17 13.45
C PRO A 11 -17.21 -22.54 14.58
N THR A 12 -16.00 -22.10 14.26
CA THR A 12 -15.16 -21.33 15.18
C THR A 12 -15.53 -19.85 15.18
N GLU A 13 -15.25 -19.16 16.29
CA GLU A 13 -15.58 -17.75 16.47
C GLU A 13 -15.04 -16.87 15.34
N GLY A 14 -13.80 -17.09 14.91
CA GLY A 14 -13.16 -16.35 13.82
C GLY A 14 -13.79 -16.59 12.44
N ASN A 15 -14.53 -17.69 12.25
CA ASN A 15 -15.28 -17.93 11.01
C ASN A 15 -16.66 -17.24 11.01
N ALA A 16 -17.13 -16.78 12.18
CA ALA A 16 -18.43 -16.12 12.33
C ALA A 16 -18.29 -14.59 12.41
N TRP A 17 -17.29 -14.07 13.13
CA TRP A 17 -17.15 -12.64 13.39
C TRP A 17 -15.70 -12.19 13.56
N HIS A 18 -15.47 -10.88 13.35
CA HIS A 18 -14.20 -10.19 13.58
C HIS A 18 -14.41 -8.89 14.36
N ALA A 19 -13.40 -8.50 15.13
CA ALA A 19 -13.29 -7.14 15.69
C ALA A 19 -12.77 -6.19 14.61
N ASP A 20 -13.44 -5.06 14.42
CA ASP A 20 -13.12 -4.07 13.40
C ASP A 20 -13.02 -2.66 14.00
N HIS A 21 -12.26 -1.79 13.33
CA HIS A 21 -12.15 -0.39 13.73
C HIS A 21 -13.29 0.43 13.11
N ILE A 22 -13.95 1.27 13.90
CA ILE A 22 -14.94 2.24 13.41
C ILE A 22 -14.25 3.26 12.50
N ILE A 23 -13.12 3.81 12.96
CA ILE A 23 -12.21 4.66 12.20
C ILE A 23 -10.99 3.81 11.83
N PRO A 24 -10.70 3.58 10.54
CA PRO A 24 -9.59 2.72 10.15
C PRO A 24 -8.22 3.36 10.39
N VAL A 25 -7.19 2.52 10.52
CA VAL A 25 -5.79 2.95 10.78
C VAL A 25 -5.29 3.98 9.77
N PHE A 26 -5.58 3.83 8.47
CA PHE A 26 -5.12 4.76 7.45
C PHE A 26 -5.77 6.15 7.54
N ARG A 27 -6.85 6.29 8.32
CA ARG A 27 -7.49 7.57 8.68
C ARG A 27 -7.14 8.03 10.10
N GLY A 28 -6.12 7.43 10.72
CA GLY A 28 -5.66 7.77 12.07
C GLY A 28 -6.34 7.01 13.21
N GLY A 29 -7.19 6.01 12.93
CA GLY A 29 -7.88 5.23 13.96
C GLY A 29 -7.10 4.04 14.51
N GLY A 30 -5.77 4.14 14.60
CA GLY A 30 -4.91 3.06 15.11
C GLY A 30 -4.88 2.91 16.64
N GLU A 31 -5.69 3.69 17.36
CA GLU A 31 -5.79 3.59 18.81
C GLU A 31 -6.70 2.40 19.17
N CYS A 32 -6.16 1.40 19.89
CA CYS A 32 -6.88 0.17 20.29
C CYS A 32 -7.88 0.38 21.44
N ARG A 33 -8.54 1.54 21.49
CA ARG A 33 -9.54 1.85 22.52
C ARG A 33 -10.88 1.26 22.14
N LEU A 34 -11.63 0.79 23.15
CA LEU A 34 -12.95 0.21 22.94
C LEU A 34 -13.90 1.17 22.20
N GLU A 35 -13.75 2.48 22.42
CA GLU A 35 -14.53 3.51 21.74
C GLU A 35 -14.43 3.47 20.20
N ASN A 36 -13.33 2.94 19.65
CA ASN A 36 -13.12 2.81 18.21
C ASN A 36 -13.31 1.37 17.70
N MET A 37 -13.83 0.46 18.51
CA MET A 37 -14.04 -0.93 18.11
C MET A 37 -15.52 -1.21 17.82
N ARG A 38 -15.76 -2.09 16.85
CA ARG A 38 -17.07 -2.68 16.56
C ARG A 38 -16.94 -4.17 16.25
N THR A 39 -18.02 -4.91 16.43
CA THR A 39 -18.09 -6.33 16.06
C THR A 39 -18.81 -6.45 14.72
N LEU A 40 -18.20 -7.13 13.75
CA LEU A 40 -18.81 -7.42 12.45
C LEU A 40 -18.81 -8.93 12.21
N CYS A 41 -19.82 -9.44 11.49
CA CYS A 41 -19.71 -10.78 10.93
C CYS A 41 -18.64 -10.80 9.83
N VAL A 42 -18.13 -11.98 9.48
CA VAL A 42 -17.07 -12.12 8.46
C VAL A 42 -17.48 -11.53 7.10
N ALA A 43 -18.75 -11.68 6.70
CA ALA A 43 -19.25 -11.10 5.44
C ALA A 43 -19.20 -9.56 5.46
N CYS A 44 -19.76 -8.92 6.49
CA CYS A 44 -19.73 -7.46 6.63
C CYS A 44 -18.30 -6.93 6.78
N HIS A 45 -17.43 -7.66 7.48
CA HIS A 45 -16.02 -7.32 7.59
C HIS A 45 -15.31 -7.34 6.23
N ALA A 46 -15.63 -8.31 5.37
CA ALA A 46 -15.09 -8.38 4.02
C ALA A 46 -15.50 -7.18 3.16
N ASP A 47 -16.78 -6.78 3.21
CA ASP A 47 -17.28 -5.60 2.50
C ASP A 47 -16.57 -4.31 2.94
N VAL A 48 -16.42 -4.13 4.25
CA VAL A 48 -15.69 -2.99 4.83
C VAL A 48 -14.23 -3.00 4.39
N THR A 49 -13.56 -4.16 4.44
CA THR A 49 -12.17 -4.31 4.02
C THR A 49 -11.99 -3.95 2.55
N ALA A 50 -12.89 -4.41 1.68
CA ALA A 50 -12.87 -4.09 0.25
C ALA A 50 -13.01 -2.58 0.00
N ALA A 51 -13.98 -1.93 0.64
CA ALA A 51 -14.19 -0.49 0.53
C ALA A 51 -12.97 0.31 1.02
N GLN A 52 -12.41 -0.06 2.18
CA GLN A 52 -11.22 0.57 2.75
C GLN A 52 -9.98 0.36 1.85
N CYS A 53 -9.83 -0.82 1.23
CA CYS A 53 -8.74 -1.09 0.29
C CYS A 53 -8.79 -0.17 -0.92
N VAL A 54 -9.97 0.02 -1.53
CA VAL A 54 -10.17 0.93 -2.65
C VAL A 54 -9.84 2.36 -2.23
N GLU A 55 -10.39 2.81 -1.11
CA GLU A 55 -10.15 4.18 -0.63
C GLU A 55 -8.67 4.44 -0.33
N ARG A 56 -8.02 3.54 0.40
CA ARG A 56 -6.59 3.63 0.73
C ARG A 56 -5.72 3.67 -0.53
N ARG A 57 -6.07 2.88 -1.56
CA ARG A 57 -5.37 2.89 -2.84
C ARG A 57 -5.48 4.25 -3.53
N LEU A 58 -6.69 4.83 -3.57
CA LEU A 58 -6.93 6.14 -4.16
C LEU A 58 -6.16 7.26 -3.44
N ILE A 59 -6.20 7.27 -2.10
CA ILE A 59 -5.45 8.25 -1.29
C ILE A 59 -3.95 8.14 -1.55
N ARG A 60 -3.41 6.92 -1.53
CA ARG A 60 -1.97 6.69 -1.80
C ARG A 60 -1.59 7.12 -3.21
N SER A 61 -2.37 6.76 -4.22
CA SER A 61 -2.12 7.18 -5.61
C SER A 61 -2.11 8.71 -5.75
N LYS A 62 -3.09 9.40 -5.15
CA LYS A 62 -3.14 10.88 -5.16
C LYS A 62 -1.93 11.49 -4.47
N ALA A 63 -1.56 10.98 -3.29
CA ALA A 63 -0.41 11.48 -2.53
C ALA A 63 0.90 11.26 -3.31
N ARG A 64 1.07 10.10 -3.96
CA ARG A 64 2.22 9.82 -4.84
C ARG A 64 2.29 10.79 -6.01
N LYS A 65 1.17 11.00 -6.71
CA LYS A 65 1.11 11.96 -7.82
C LYS A 65 1.50 13.36 -7.38
N GLN A 66 0.95 13.83 -6.26
CA GLN A 66 1.31 15.13 -5.69
C GLN A 66 2.80 15.23 -5.37
N LEU A 67 3.38 14.20 -4.75
CA LEU A 67 4.81 14.15 -4.47
C LEU A 67 5.63 14.21 -5.78
N LYS A 68 5.29 13.40 -6.78
CA LYS A 68 5.96 13.40 -8.10
C LYS A 68 5.90 14.77 -8.77
N ASP A 69 4.73 15.42 -8.77
CA ASP A 69 4.55 16.76 -9.33
C ASP A 69 5.44 17.79 -8.59
N THR A 70 5.48 17.76 -7.26
CA THR A 70 6.34 18.67 -6.47
C THR A 70 7.82 18.43 -6.71
N LEU A 71 8.28 17.17 -6.84
CA LEU A 71 9.67 16.85 -7.14
C LEU A 71 10.08 17.34 -8.53
N ASN A 72 9.19 17.18 -9.52
CA ASN A 72 9.42 17.69 -10.87
C ASN A 72 9.50 19.22 -10.92
N GLU A 73 8.65 19.92 -10.17
CA GLU A 73 8.71 21.38 -10.05
C GLU A 73 10.04 21.84 -9.44
N LEU A 74 10.49 21.20 -8.37
CA LEU A 74 11.77 21.50 -7.73
C LEU A 74 12.95 21.24 -8.68
N ARG A 75 12.92 20.14 -9.46
CA ARG A 75 13.95 19.80 -10.45
C ARG A 75 14.02 20.82 -11.60
N ASN A 76 12.87 21.36 -12.03
CA ASN A 76 12.79 22.25 -13.18
C ASN A 76 13.03 23.73 -12.84
N ASN A 77 13.25 24.07 -11.57
CA ASN A 77 13.58 25.44 -11.16
C ASN A 77 15.08 25.75 -11.45
N PRO A 78 15.40 26.70 -12.34
CA PRO A 78 16.77 26.94 -12.81
C PRO A 78 17.70 27.60 -11.78
N ASN A 79 17.23 27.88 -10.55
CA ASN A 79 17.99 28.60 -9.53
C ASN A 79 18.67 27.72 -8.46
N GLN A 80 18.97 26.44 -8.73
CA GLN A 80 20.04 25.76 -8.00
C GLN A 80 20.83 24.76 -8.85
N THR A 81 22.14 24.96 -8.76
CA THR A 81 23.26 24.39 -9.48
C THR A 81 23.55 22.92 -9.13
N ASN A 82 23.97 22.15 -10.14
CA ASN A 82 24.79 20.93 -10.07
C ASN A 82 24.53 19.98 -8.88
N LEU A 83 23.58 19.05 -9.03
CA LEU A 83 23.65 17.76 -8.36
C LEU A 83 23.37 16.65 -9.39
N LEU A 84 24.48 16.12 -9.90
CA LEU A 84 24.73 14.81 -10.49
C LEU A 84 23.70 14.25 -11.50
N ALA A 85 24.21 14.13 -12.71
CA ALA A 85 23.60 13.53 -13.88
C ALA A 85 23.39 11.99 -13.77
N ASP A 86 22.44 11.54 -14.60
CA ASP A 86 22.20 10.17 -15.09
C ASP A 86 21.64 9.13 -14.10
N ASN A 87 20.55 8.43 -14.40
CA ASN A 87 20.33 7.71 -15.66
C ASN A 87 18.86 7.73 -16.13
N ARG A 88 18.69 7.90 -17.44
CA ARG A 88 17.45 7.57 -18.15
C ARG A 88 17.30 6.05 -18.22
N LYS A 89 16.09 5.56 -17.94
CA LYS A 89 15.59 4.35 -18.62
C LYS A 89 14.10 4.51 -18.93
N GLU A 90 13.85 4.91 -20.17
CA GLU A 90 12.55 4.66 -20.79
C GLU A 90 12.41 3.15 -20.94
N THR A 91 11.37 2.56 -20.34
CA THR A 91 10.96 1.19 -20.66
C THR A 91 9.46 1.21 -20.92
N ASP A 92 9.14 0.82 -22.14
CA ASP A 92 7.82 0.54 -22.70
C ASP A 92 7.40 -0.90 -22.33
N CYS A 93 6.09 -1.18 -22.42
CA CYS A 93 5.37 -2.46 -22.26
C CYS A 93 4.75 -2.82 -20.88
N SER A 94 3.47 -2.48 -20.74
CA SER A 94 2.35 -3.30 -20.23
C SER A 94 2.62 -4.33 -19.12
N GLU A 95 2.18 -4.01 -17.90
CA GLU A 95 1.21 -4.74 -17.06
C GLU A 95 1.00 -3.93 -15.76
N GLU A 96 -0.18 -3.99 -15.15
CA GLU A 96 -0.65 -3.06 -14.10
C GLU A 96 0.05 -3.21 -12.73
N GLU A 97 1.37 -3.02 -12.63
CA GLU A 97 2.13 -3.00 -11.36
C GLU A 97 3.26 -1.92 -11.27
N GLU A 98 3.46 -1.04 -12.26
CA GLU A 98 4.75 -0.32 -12.45
C GLU A 98 4.88 1.16 -11.99
N GLU A 99 4.23 1.62 -10.91
CA GLU A 99 4.51 2.98 -10.38
C GLU A 99 4.88 3.01 -8.89
N GLU A 100 5.47 1.93 -8.37
CA GLU A 100 6.10 1.95 -7.04
C GLU A 100 7.59 2.35 -7.10
N ASP A 101 8.24 2.20 -8.26
CA ASP A 101 9.70 2.37 -8.44
C ASP A 101 10.20 3.82 -8.43
N GLU A 102 9.42 4.79 -8.92
CA GLU A 102 9.89 6.19 -9.06
C GLU A 102 10.06 6.95 -7.73
N LEU A 103 9.48 6.46 -6.63
CA LEU A 103 9.55 7.11 -5.31
C LEU A 103 10.45 6.36 -4.32
N LEU A 104 10.99 5.21 -4.72
CA LEU A 104 11.93 4.44 -3.91
C LEU A 104 13.32 5.08 -4.02
N VAL A 105 13.91 5.40 -2.87
CA VAL A 105 15.30 5.88 -2.79
C VAL A 105 16.18 4.74 -2.32
N GLU A 106 17.32 4.55 -2.99
CA GLU A 106 18.31 3.57 -2.55
C GLU A 106 18.93 4.04 -1.22
N VAL A 107 18.73 3.25 -0.17
CA VAL A 107 19.39 3.46 1.12
C VAL A 107 20.32 2.26 1.38
N PRO A 108 21.66 2.45 1.37
CA PRO A 108 22.60 1.36 1.56
C PRO A 108 22.35 0.59 2.87
N GLY A 109 22.24 -0.74 2.77
CA GLY A 109 21.99 -1.62 3.93
C GLY A 109 20.54 -1.66 4.42
N SER A 110 19.60 -0.98 3.76
CA SER A 110 18.17 -1.09 4.06
C SER A 110 17.57 -2.38 3.52
N SER A 111 16.79 -3.07 4.34
CA SER A 111 15.99 -4.24 3.94
C SER A 111 14.88 -3.90 2.93
N TYR A 112 14.65 -2.61 2.66
CA TYR A 112 13.62 -2.10 1.75
C TYR A 112 14.20 -1.46 0.48
N SER A 113 15.50 -1.65 0.20
CA SER A 113 16.14 -1.21 -1.05
C SER A 113 15.99 -2.28 -2.14
N ILE A 114 15.96 -1.86 -3.41
CA ILE A 114 15.65 -2.67 -4.61
C ILE A 114 16.67 -3.80 -4.93
N ASP A 115 17.75 -3.95 -4.17
CA ASP A 115 18.75 -4.99 -4.43
C ASP A 115 18.37 -6.35 -3.88
N GLN A 116 17.75 -7.17 -4.73
CA GLN A 116 17.96 -8.62 -4.77
C GLN A 116 17.59 -9.23 -6.14
N LYS A 117 18.32 -8.84 -7.19
CA LYS A 117 18.49 -9.74 -8.34
C LYS A 117 19.46 -10.84 -7.92
N ILE A 118 18.92 -11.92 -7.38
CA ILE A 118 19.63 -13.18 -7.13
C ILE A 118 20.16 -13.66 -8.49
N SER A 119 21.45 -13.48 -8.74
CA SER A 119 22.15 -14.19 -9.81
C SER A 119 22.09 -15.70 -9.53
N PRO A 120 21.76 -16.56 -10.52
CA PRO A 120 21.80 -18.00 -10.30
C PRO A 120 23.25 -18.41 -10.05
N ALA A 121 23.49 -19.11 -8.95
CA ALA A 121 24.79 -19.69 -8.65
C ALA A 121 25.18 -20.70 -9.75
N SER A 122 26.38 -20.54 -10.29
CA SER A 122 27.06 -21.48 -11.19
C SER A 122 27.45 -22.77 -10.51
#